data_AF-A0A7V5YT75-F1
#
_entry.id   AF-A0A7V5YT75-F1
#
_cell.length_a   1.000
_cell.length_b   1.000
_cell.length_c   1.000
_cell.angle_alpha   90.00
_cell.angle_beta   90.00
_cell.angle_gamma   90.00
#
_symmetry.space_group_name_H-M   'P 1'
#
loop_
_entity.id
_entity.type
_entity.pdbx_description
1 polymer ?
#
loop_
_entity_poly.entity_id
_entity_poly.type
_entity_poly.pdbx_seq_one_letter_code
_entity_poly.pdbx_strand_id
1 'polypeptide(L)'
;SRGKPVQGGVRVKLPPGVTWQQLAQMTPEQIREKDLWPAGFYPLPHPNHAEGGMVFPQFHIDELKRQTGRDLTRFDLDFDLPDHFLPEFPPPMYLTTRPDLGDVSRGELVTTQNYYRLFNGILNPKQLEGLRLLVTPFPQQQFNLTEDRRSREPSLGVSCFDCHVNGHTNGATHLVGDIRPQEFRHRIDTPSLRGVHIQRLFGSQRALRSIEDFTEFEQRAAYFDGDPVMATKKGVNILERGSQVHFMAEFQNLLDFPPAPKLGVDGRLDRSKATPEEIRGEELFFGKAKCGLCHPAPYYTDNLMHNLRTERFYKPRMINGRMAAADGPIKTFPLRGLKDSPPYLHDGRLLTIEDTVEFFNLVLGTNLTEEEKRALVAFLRVL
;
A
#
# COMPACT_ATOMS: atom_id res chain seq x y z
N SER A 1 8.87 12.30 5.62
CA SER A 1 9.13 12.49 4.18
C SER A 1 10.06 13.67 3.94
N ARG A 2 10.64 13.79 2.73
CA ARG A 2 11.36 15.00 2.31
C ARG A 2 10.44 16.00 1.62
N GLY A 3 9.13 15.87 1.87
CA GLY A 3 8.15 16.92 1.61
C GLY A 3 7.54 16.94 0.21
N LYS A 4 7.49 15.80 -0.51
CA LYS A 4 6.72 15.73 -1.77
C LYS A 4 5.28 16.20 -1.49
N PRO A 5 4.78 17.22 -2.19
CA PRO A 5 3.39 17.63 -2.06
C PRO A 5 2.46 16.48 -2.48
N VAL A 6 1.43 16.23 -1.68
CA VAL A 6 0.36 15.29 -2.01
C VAL A 6 -0.77 16.01 -2.73
N GLN A 7 -1.43 15.31 -3.66
CA GLN A 7 -2.64 15.85 -4.27
C GLN A 7 -3.75 15.98 -3.24
N GLY A 8 -4.32 17.17 -3.14
CA GLY A 8 -5.51 17.44 -2.34
C GLY A 8 -6.79 17.44 -3.18
N GLY A 9 -7.93 17.65 -2.52
CA GLY A 9 -9.25 17.73 -3.13
C GLY A 9 -9.80 16.38 -3.62
N VAL A 10 -11.13 16.28 -3.66
CA VAL A 10 -11.85 15.09 -4.12
C VAL A 10 -11.69 14.93 -5.64
N ARG A 11 -11.19 13.77 -6.08
CA ARG A 11 -10.94 13.45 -7.50
C ARG A 11 -12.01 12.54 -8.08
N VAL A 12 -12.73 11.84 -7.24
CA VAL A 12 -13.90 11.08 -7.66
C VAL A 12 -14.99 12.02 -8.18
N LYS A 13 -15.46 11.73 -9.40
CA LYS A 13 -16.53 12.48 -10.05
C LYS A 13 -17.88 11.87 -9.67
N LEU A 14 -18.83 12.74 -9.34
CA LEU A 14 -20.22 12.35 -9.08
C LEU A 14 -21.01 12.21 -10.38
N PRO A 15 -22.10 11.41 -10.37
CA PRO A 15 -23.08 11.44 -11.44
C PRO A 15 -23.64 12.86 -11.68
N PRO A 16 -24.05 13.20 -12.91
CA PRO A 16 -24.60 14.53 -13.22
C PRO A 16 -25.77 14.90 -12.30
N GLY A 17 -25.75 16.12 -11.76
CA GLY A 17 -26.83 16.64 -10.91
C GLY A 17 -26.85 16.10 -9.46
N VAL A 18 -25.87 15.29 -9.06
CA VAL A 18 -25.75 14.73 -7.71
C VAL A 18 -24.67 15.46 -6.92
N THR A 19 -24.93 15.73 -5.63
CA THR A 19 -23.97 16.32 -4.70
C THR A 19 -23.57 15.33 -3.59
N TRP A 20 -22.41 15.55 -2.98
CA TRP A 20 -21.96 14.76 -1.82
C TRP A 20 -22.96 14.81 -0.67
N GLN A 21 -23.56 15.97 -0.42
CA GLN A 21 -24.57 16.14 0.62
C GLN A 21 -25.82 15.30 0.36
N GLN A 22 -26.28 15.24 -0.90
CA GLN A 22 -27.41 14.40 -1.28
C GLN A 22 -27.09 12.92 -1.08
N LEU A 23 -25.89 12.47 -1.50
CA LEU A 23 -25.47 11.07 -1.31
C LEU A 23 -25.37 10.69 0.17
N ALA A 24 -24.79 11.55 1.02
CA ALA A 24 -24.63 11.27 2.44
C ALA A 24 -25.97 11.08 3.18
N GLN A 25 -27.04 11.72 2.69
CA GLN A 25 -28.40 11.59 3.25
C GLN A 25 -29.16 10.35 2.75
N MET A 26 -28.68 9.67 1.72
CA MET A 26 -29.34 8.48 1.17
C MET A 26 -28.94 7.22 1.92
N THR A 27 -29.87 6.27 2.02
CA THR A 27 -29.51 4.91 2.47
C THR A 27 -28.69 4.19 1.39
N PRO A 28 -27.91 3.17 1.76
CA PRO A 28 -27.16 2.40 0.77
C PRO A 28 -28.04 1.77 -0.31
N GLU A 29 -29.25 1.33 0.06
CA GLU A 29 -30.25 0.77 -0.85
C GLU A 29 -30.72 1.82 -1.86
N GLN A 30 -30.97 3.06 -1.43
CA GLN A 30 -31.35 4.15 -2.33
C GLN A 30 -30.24 4.48 -3.32
N ILE A 31 -28.98 4.52 -2.87
CA ILE A 31 -27.81 4.74 -3.74
C ILE A 31 -27.71 3.60 -4.77
N ARG A 32 -27.89 2.36 -4.33
CA ARG A 32 -27.86 1.16 -5.19
C ARG A 32 -28.99 1.11 -6.21
N GLU A 33 -30.21 1.43 -5.81
CA GLU A 33 -31.40 1.37 -6.68
C GLU A 33 -31.37 2.45 -7.75
N LYS A 34 -30.90 3.65 -7.39
CA LYS A 34 -30.77 4.80 -8.30
C LYS A 34 -29.46 4.81 -9.11
N ASP A 35 -28.60 3.80 -8.92
CA ASP A 35 -27.28 3.68 -9.54
C ASP A 35 -26.38 4.91 -9.34
N LEU A 36 -26.34 5.41 -8.10
CA LEU A 36 -25.63 6.66 -7.75
C LEU A 36 -24.27 6.45 -7.07
N TRP A 37 -23.80 5.20 -6.97
CA TRP A 37 -22.47 4.92 -6.41
C TRP A 37 -21.39 5.53 -7.32
N PRO A 38 -20.52 6.42 -6.82
CA PRO A 38 -19.52 7.08 -7.65
C PRO A 38 -18.60 6.08 -8.35
N ALA A 39 -18.34 6.28 -9.64
CA ALA A 39 -17.55 5.37 -10.47
C ALA A 39 -16.14 5.10 -9.88
N GLY A 40 -15.51 6.13 -9.31
CA GLY A 40 -14.19 6.01 -8.68
C GLY A 40 -14.16 5.26 -7.34
N PHE A 41 -15.30 4.86 -6.79
CA PHE A 41 -15.37 4.08 -5.55
C PHE A 41 -15.64 2.59 -5.78
N TYR A 42 -15.89 2.17 -7.03
CA TYR A 42 -15.90 0.75 -7.37
C TYR A 42 -14.49 0.15 -7.19
N PRO A 43 -14.39 -1.16 -6.93
CA PRO A 43 -13.10 -1.82 -6.91
C PRO A 43 -12.27 -1.59 -8.16
N LEU A 44 -11.03 -1.16 -7.97
CA LEU A 44 -10.16 -0.77 -9.07
C LEU A 44 -9.63 -2.03 -9.76
N PRO A 45 -9.93 -2.28 -11.05
CA PRO A 45 -9.35 -3.40 -11.78
C PRO A 45 -7.84 -3.21 -11.95
N HIS A 46 -7.12 -4.33 -12.03
CA HIS A 46 -5.77 -4.36 -12.60
C HIS A 46 -5.85 -3.92 -14.08
N PRO A 47 -4.91 -3.11 -14.59
CA PRO A 47 -4.99 -2.53 -15.92
C PRO A 47 -4.99 -3.56 -17.07
N ASN A 48 -4.46 -4.76 -16.83
CA ASN A 48 -4.75 -5.94 -17.65
C ASN A 48 -5.28 -7.07 -16.77
N HIS A 49 -6.58 -7.09 -16.50
CA HIS A 49 -7.17 -8.01 -15.51
C HIS A 49 -7.12 -9.48 -15.91
N ALA A 50 -7.17 -9.78 -17.21
CA ALA A 50 -7.12 -11.15 -17.71
C ALA A 50 -5.76 -11.80 -17.44
N GLU A 51 -4.67 -11.07 -17.68
CA GLU A 51 -3.30 -11.55 -17.46
C GLU A 51 -2.85 -11.36 -16.00
N GLY A 52 -3.09 -10.19 -15.41
CA GLY A 52 -2.61 -9.85 -14.07
C GLY A 52 -1.12 -9.57 -14.00
N GLY A 53 -0.50 -9.97 -12.88
CA GLY A 53 0.93 -9.80 -12.60
C GLY A 53 1.31 -8.49 -11.91
N MET A 54 2.61 -8.29 -11.69
CA MET A 54 3.19 -7.06 -11.14
C MET A 54 3.30 -5.96 -12.21
N VAL A 55 3.15 -4.69 -11.81
CA VAL A 55 3.37 -3.50 -12.64
C VAL A 55 4.01 -2.39 -11.81
N PHE A 56 5.05 -1.76 -12.36
CA PHE A 56 5.88 -0.78 -11.67
C PHE A 56 5.80 0.61 -12.32
N PRO A 57 5.85 1.71 -11.54
CA PRO A 57 5.92 3.06 -12.10
C PRO A 57 7.19 3.30 -12.93
N GLN A 58 7.09 4.14 -13.96
CA GLN A 58 8.19 4.40 -14.89
C GLN A 58 9.42 5.01 -14.20
N PHE A 59 9.23 5.96 -13.28
CA PHE A 59 10.36 6.56 -12.54
C PHE A 59 11.19 5.53 -11.76
N HIS A 60 10.57 4.43 -11.31
CA HIS A 60 11.26 3.37 -10.59
C HIS A 60 12.07 2.50 -11.55
N ILE A 61 11.48 2.15 -12.70
CA ILE A 61 12.14 1.41 -13.78
C ILE A 61 13.38 2.17 -14.25
N ASP A 62 13.25 3.46 -14.52
CA ASP A 62 14.33 4.30 -15.04
C ASP A 62 15.51 4.38 -14.06
N GLU A 63 15.23 4.62 -12.78
CA GLU A 63 16.27 4.72 -11.75
C GLU A 63 16.93 3.36 -11.47
N LEU A 64 16.15 2.27 -11.43
CA LEU A 64 16.68 0.93 -11.24
C LEU A 64 17.60 0.53 -12.41
N LYS A 65 17.19 0.84 -13.64
CA LYS A 65 17.98 0.58 -14.86
C LYS A 65 19.26 1.41 -14.86
N ARG A 66 19.17 2.69 -14.48
CA ARG A 66 20.34 3.57 -14.34
C ARG A 66 21.34 3.05 -13.31
N GLN A 67 20.87 2.57 -12.16
CA GLN A 67 21.76 2.10 -11.08
C GLN A 67 22.30 0.68 -11.31
N THR A 68 21.46 -0.24 -11.76
CA THR A 68 21.76 -1.69 -11.71
C THR A 68 21.76 -2.37 -13.08
N GLY A 69 21.30 -1.69 -14.13
CA GLY A 69 21.07 -2.29 -15.45
C GLY A 69 19.84 -3.21 -15.53
N ARG A 70 19.14 -3.49 -14.42
CA ARG A 70 17.90 -4.29 -14.45
C ARG A 70 16.74 -3.46 -14.99
N ASP A 71 15.91 -4.11 -15.80
CA ASP A 71 14.75 -3.50 -16.45
C ASP A 71 13.47 -4.25 -16.04
N LEU A 72 12.55 -3.56 -15.40
CA LEU A 72 11.24 -4.09 -14.98
C LEU A 72 10.11 -3.66 -15.92
N THR A 73 10.44 -3.22 -17.14
CA THR A 73 9.46 -2.92 -18.18
C THR A 73 8.77 -4.20 -18.64
N ARG A 74 7.44 -4.13 -18.71
CA ARG A 74 6.60 -5.12 -19.38
C ARG A 74 6.37 -4.71 -20.82
N PHE A 75 6.51 -5.63 -21.78
CA PHE A 75 6.24 -5.31 -23.19
C PHE A 75 4.74 -5.23 -23.50
N ASP A 76 3.89 -5.77 -22.62
CA ASP A 76 2.45 -5.92 -22.84
C ASP A 76 1.59 -4.88 -22.12
N LEU A 77 2.19 -4.07 -21.23
CA LEU A 77 1.44 -3.19 -20.34
C LEU A 77 2.30 -2.10 -19.70
N ASP A 78 1.74 -0.89 -19.60
CA ASP A 78 2.30 0.24 -18.84
C ASP A 78 1.60 0.42 -17.49
N PHE A 79 2.22 1.18 -16.58
CA PHE A 79 1.64 1.56 -15.30
C PHE A 79 0.49 2.57 -15.47
N ASP A 80 -0.58 2.41 -14.71
CA ASP A 80 -1.89 3.03 -15.02
C ASP A 80 -2.25 4.27 -14.21
N LEU A 81 -1.44 4.64 -13.20
CA LEU A 81 -1.65 5.85 -12.41
C LEU A 81 -0.58 6.92 -12.69
N PRO A 82 -0.96 8.21 -12.83
CA PRO A 82 0.01 9.30 -13.00
C PRO A 82 0.92 9.54 -11.80
N ASP A 83 2.19 9.91 -12.05
CA ASP A 83 3.24 10.13 -11.04
C ASP A 83 2.88 11.09 -9.89
N HIS A 84 2.02 12.07 -10.16
CA HIS A 84 1.61 13.05 -9.15
C HIS A 84 0.65 12.47 -8.11
N PHE A 85 0.05 11.30 -8.36
CA PHE A 85 -0.74 10.54 -7.38
C PHE A 85 0.07 9.46 -6.65
N LEU A 86 1.34 9.29 -6.99
CA LEU A 86 2.20 8.25 -6.41
C LEU A 86 3.03 8.77 -5.24
N PRO A 87 3.62 7.90 -4.41
CA PRO A 87 4.47 8.28 -3.29
C PRO A 87 5.70 9.10 -3.68
N GLU A 88 6.37 9.64 -2.67
CA GLU A 88 7.72 10.21 -2.84
C GLU A 88 8.70 9.12 -3.27
N PHE A 89 9.55 9.42 -4.26
CA PHE A 89 10.55 8.48 -4.76
C PHE A 89 11.97 9.10 -4.85
N PRO A 90 13.02 8.37 -4.44
CA PRO A 90 12.97 7.13 -3.66
C PRO A 90 12.61 7.45 -2.19
N PRO A 91 11.65 6.80 -1.54
CA PRO A 91 11.19 7.25 -0.23
C PRO A 91 12.29 7.18 0.85
N PRO A 92 12.23 8.03 1.88
CA PRO A 92 13.19 7.99 2.99
C PRO A 92 13.04 6.70 3.81
N MET A 93 14.11 6.25 4.45
CA MET A 93 14.12 5.08 5.33
C MET A 93 14.45 5.51 6.76
N TYR A 94 13.67 5.04 7.74
CA TYR A 94 13.88 5.34 9.16
C TYR A 94 14.11 4.04 9.91
N LEU A 95 14.98 4.06 10.92
CA LEU A 95 15.30 2.89 11.73
C LEU A 95 14.90 3.10 13.19
N THR A 96 14.21 2.12 13.77
CA THR A 96 13.82 2.12 15.19
C THR A 96 15.02 2.15 16.14
N THR A 97 16.16 1.62 15.69
CA THR A 97 17.41 1.54 16.47
C THR A 97 18.30 2.78 16.36
N ARG A 98 18.07 3.62 15.35
CA ARG A 98 18.87 4.83 15.05
C ARG A 98 17.97 6.03 14.71
N PRO A 99 17.06 6.43 15.61
CA PRO A 99 16.17 7.57 15.37
C PRO A 99 16.95 8.90 15.19
N ASP A 100 18.19 8.96 15.68
CA ASP A 100 19.10 10.09 15.55
C ASP A 100 19.54 10.38 14.10
N LEU A 101 19.50 9.37 13.22
CA LEU A 101 20.02 9.50 11.85
C LEU A 101 19.01 10.06 10.84
N GLY A 102 17.73 10.10 11.17
CA GLY A 102 16.69 10.50 10.22
C GLY A 102 16.63 9.55 9.02
N ASP A 103 16.74 10.10 7.80
CA ASP A 103 16.70 9.31 6.55
C ASP A 103 18.03 8.57 6.30
N VAL A 104 18.07 7.28 6.67
CA VAL A 104 19.27 6.44 6.52
C VAL A 104 19.56 6.05 5.06
N SER A 105 18.61 6.20 4.13
CA SER A 105 18.87 6.00 2.69
C SER A 105 19.56 7.20 2.04
N ARG A 106 19.62 8.35 2.74
CA ARG A 106 20.26 9.59 2.27
C ARG A 106 19.72 10.08 0.92
N GLY A 107 18.44 9.84 0.65
CA GLY A 107 17.83 10.19 -0.63
C GLY A 107 18.15 9.25 -1.79
N GLU A 108 18.85 8.13 -1.55
CA GLU A 108 19.18 7.16 -2.58
C GLU A 108 18.13 6.03 -2.67
N LEU A 109 17.91 5.51 -3.88
CA LEU A 109 17.26 4.20 -4.05
C LEU A 109 18.22 3.13 -3.55
N VAL A 110 17.81 2.35 -2.55
CA VAL A 110 18.64 1.28 -1.97
C VAL A 110 18.55 0.05 -2.86
N THR A 111 19.70 -0.35 -3.40
CA THR A 111 19.84 -1.48 -4.33
C THR A 111 21.04 -2.34 -3.97
N THR A 112 21.27 -3.43 -4.72
CA THR A 112 22.46 -4.27 -4.61
C THR A 112 23.78 -3.49 -4.78
N GLN A 113 23.77 -2.32 -5.43
CA GLN A 113 24.97 -1.54 -5.74
C GLN A 113 25.42 -0.64 -4.58
N ASN A 114 24.51 -0.22 -3.69
CA ASN A 114 24.83 0.76 -2.65
C ASN A 114 24.45 0.34 -1.23
N TYR A 115 23.67 -0.73 -1.01
CA TYR A 115 23.22 -1.12 0.33
C TYR A 115 24.40 -1.27 1.32
N TYR A 116 25.50 -1.91 0.92
CA TYR A 116 26.64 -2.09 1.81
C TYR A 116 27.29 -0.76 2.20
N ARG A 117 27.52 0.14 1.23
CA ARG A 117 28.07 1.48 1.47
C ARG A 117 27.17 2.31 2.39
N LEU A 118 25.86 2.22 2.20
CA LEU A 118 24.89 3.02 2.94
C LEU A 118 24.74 2.56 4.40
N PHE A 119 24.78 1.24 4.64
CA PHE A 119 24.35 0.65 5.92
C PHE A 119 25.47 -0.01 6.73
N ASN A 120 26.66 -0.21 6.17
CA ASN A 120 27.81 -0.71 6.92
C ASN A 120 28.17 0.25 8.08
N GLY A 121 28.29 -0.29 9.30
CA GLY A 121 28.50 0.50 10.52
C GLY A 121 27.22 1.12 11.11
N ILE A 122 26.07 1.00 10.42
CA ILE A 122 24.74 1.34 10.96
C ILE A 122 24.01 0.07 11.42
N LEU A 123 24.02 -0.95 10.55
CA LEU A 123 23.42 -2.26 10.81
C LEU A 123 24.45 -3.26 11.33
N ASN A 124 23.99 -4.20 12.16
CA ASN A 124 24.80 -5.36 12.50
C ASN A 124 24.92 -6.33 11.29
N PRO A 125 25.85 -7.30 11.29
CA PRO A 125 26.05 -8.19 10.14
C PRO A 125 24.80 -8.98 9.71
N LYS A 126 23.96 -9.40 10.66
CA LYS A 126 22.73 -10.16 10.38
C LYS A 126 21.67 -9.29 9.71
N GLN A 127 21.48 -8.07 10.21
CA GLN A 127 20.58 -7.08 9.63
C GLN A 127 21.03 -6.65 8.24
N LEU A 128 22.34 -6.49 8.04
CA LEU A 128 22.92 -6.14 6.74
C LEU A 128 22.72 -7.26 5.72
N GLU A 129 22.84 -8.52 6.14
CA GLU A 129 22.50 -9.68 5.30
C GLU A 129 21.00 -9.75 4.99
N GLY A 130 20.14 -9.44 5.97
CA GLY A 130 18.71 -9.29 5.77
C GLY A 130 18.38 -8.25 4.70
N LEU A 131 19.01 -7.07 4.76
CA LEU A 131 18.86 -6.03 3.75
C LEU A 131 19.39 -6.49 2.38
N ARG A 132 20.55 -7.15 2.33
CA ARG A 132 21.10 -7.72 1.08
C ARG A 132 20.07 -8.62 0.40
N LEU A 133 19.42 -9.50 1.16
CA LEU A 133 18.40 -10.42 0.65
C LEU A 133 17.17 -9.66 0.12
N LEU A 134 16.74 -8.59 0.79
CA LEU A 134 15.59 -7.78 0.36
C LEU A 134 15.81 -7.02 -0.95
N VAL A 135 17.05 -6.65 -1.26
CA VAL A 135 17.44 -6.05 -2.54
C VAL A 135 17.92 -7.07 -3.58
N THR A 136 17.97 -8.35 -3.24
CA THR A 136 18.36 -9.42 -4.18
C THR A 136 17.16 -9.77 -5.06
N PRO A 137 17.32 -9.80 -6.40
CA PRO A 137 16.23 -10.19 -7.29
C PRO A 137 15.99 -11.70 -7.27
N PHE A 138 14.73 -12.09 -7.33
CA PHE A 138 14.29 -13.49 -7.46
C PHE A 138 13.34 -13.65 -8.65
N PRO A 139 13.41 -14.78 -9.39
CA PRO A 139 12.47 -15.05 -10.49
C PRO A 139 11.01 -14.91 -10.05
N GLN A 140 10.19 -14.37 -10.95
CA GLN A 140 8.78 -14.10 -10.74
C GLN A 140 8.01 -14.45 -12.05
N GLN A 141 6.69 -14.62 -11.99
CA GLN A 141 5.86 -15.02 -13.12
C GLN A 141 6.06 -14.19 -14.41
N GLN A 142 6.15 -12.86 -14.31
CA GLN A 142 6.36 -11.93 -15.42
C GLN A 142 7.85 -11.63 -15.68
N PHE A 143 8.71 -11.76 -14.66
CA PHE A 143 10.15 -11.46 -14.75
C PHE A 143 10.96 -12.70 -14.44
N ASN A 144 11.36 -13.42 -15.49
CA ASN A 144 12.11 -14.68 -15.40
C ASN A 144 12.89 -14.95 -16.68
N LEU A 145 13.55 -16.11 -16.74
CA LEU A 145 14.41 -16.53 -17.83
C LEU A 145 13.68 -17.30 -18.95
N THR A 146 12.43 -17.70 -18.76
CA THR A 146 11.67 -18.53 -19.72
C THR A 146 10.94 -17.69 -20.76
N GLU A 147 10.40 -18.34 -21.79
CA GLU A 147 9.76 -17.67 -22.93
C GLU A 147 8.42 -16.98 -22.60
N ASP A 148 7.74 -17.41 -21.53
CA ASP A 148 6.45 -16.87 -21.09
C ASP A 148 6.58 -15.61 -20.22
N ARG A 149 7.81 -15.11 -20.02
CA ARG A 149 8.07 -13.81 -19.40
C ARG A 149 7.32 -12.67 -20.10
N ARG A 150 7.14 -11.57 -19.39
CA ARG A 150 6.59 -10.31 -19.92
C ARG A 150 7.65 -9.21 -20.06
N SER A 151 8.91 -9.55 -19.77
CA SER A 151 10.09 -8.72 -20.07
C SER A 151 10.68 -9.07 -21.43
N ARG A 152 11.25 -8.07 -22.11
CA ARG A 152 11.86 -8.25 -23.44
C ARG A 152 13.01 -9.25 -23.40
N GLU A 153 14.00 -8.95 -22.57
CA GLU A 153 15.16 -9.79 -22.33
C GLU A 153 14.91 -10.77 -21.16
N PRO A 154 15.61 -11.91 -21.09
CA PRO A 154 15.60 -12.77 -19.90
C PRO A 154 15.90 -11.96 -18.63
N SER A 155 15.04 -12.09 -17.63
CA SER A 155 15.13 -11.30 -16.40
C SER A 155 15.54 -12.15 -15.20
N LEU A 156 16.39 -11.59 -14.35
CA LEU A 156 16.73 -12.16 -13.04
C LEU A 156 15.57 -12.07 -12.04
N GLY A 157 14.50 -11.35 -12.40
CA GLY A 157 13.29 -11.22 -11.61
C GLY A 157 13.24 -9.95 -10.78
N VAL A 158 12.48 -10.01 -9.68
CA VAL A 158 12.05 -8.89 -8.85
C VAL A 158 12.59 -9.05 -7.43
N SER A 159 13.10 -7.97 -6.83
CA SER A 159 13.49 -7.93 -5.42
C SER A 159 12.32 -7.48 -4.55
N CYS A 160 12.31 -7.82 -3.26
CA CYS A 160 11.27 -7.35 -2.34
C CYS A 160 11.19 -5.80 -2.33
N PHE A 161 12.34 -5.13 -2.44
CA PHE A 161 12.46 -3.67 -2.46
C PHE A 161 12.19 -3.02 -3.82
N ASP A 162 11.84 -3.79 -4.86
CA ASP A 162 11.34 -3.20 -6.11
C ASP A 162 9.88 -2.73 -5.93
N CYS A 163 9.06 -3.50 -5.22
CA CYS A 163 7.72 -3.08 -4.78
C CYS A 163 7.83 -2.25 -3.50
N HIS A 164 8.49 -2.80 -2.47
CA HIS A 164 8.61 -2.16 -1.16
C HIS A 164 9.81 -1.22 -1.07
N VAL A 165 9.90 -0.27 -2.01
CA VAL A 165 11.09 0.56 -2.18
C VAL A 165 11.54 1.24 -0.90
N ASN A 166 12.81 1.06 -0.53
CA ASN A 166 13.40 1.55 0.72
C ASN A 166 12.58 1.20 1.98
N GLY A 167 11.88 0.07 2.00
CA GLY A 167 10.99 -0.31 3.10
C GLY A 167 9.66 0.46 3.14
N HIS A 168 9.33 1.19 2.08
CA HIS A 168 8.07 1.91 1.88
C HIS A 168 7.39 1.43 0.59
N THR A 169 6.67 2.28 -0.12
CA THR A 169 5.97 1.94 -1.38
C THR A 169 6.31 2.95 -2.47
N ASN A 170 6.25 2.50 -3.73
CA ASN A 170 6.25 3.34 -4.94
C ASN A 170 4.87 3.34 -5.63
N GLY A 171 3.87 2.65 -5.07
CA GLY A 171 2.56 2.44 -5.68
C GLY A 171 2.54 1.32 -6.73
N ALA A 172 3.58 0.48 -6.82
CA ALA A 172 3.54 -0.73 -7.63
C ALA A 172 2.32 -1.59 -7.23
N THR A 173 1.70 -2.22 -8.22
CA THR A 173 0.49 -3.02 -7.98
C THR A 173 0.62 -4.41 -8.54
N HIS A 174 -0.22 -5.31 -8.03
CA HIS A 174 -0.29 -6.70 -8.45
C HIS A 174 -1.76 -7.13 -8.55
N LEU A 175 -2.05 -8.14 -9.38
CA LEU A 175 -3.30 -8.91 -9.27
C LEU A 175 -3.12 -10.17 -8.41
N VAL A 176 -3.83 -10.28 -7.28
CA VAL A 176 -3.69 -11.40 -6.33
C VAL A 176 -3.80 -12.77 -7.02
N GLY A 177 -2.83 -13.66 -6.81
CA GLY A 177 -2.68 -14.90 -7.59
C GLY A 177 -3.71 -16.01 -7.36
N ASP A 178 -4.32 -16.09 -6.18
CA ASP A 178 -4.96 -17.31 -5.68
C ASP A 178 -6.50 -17.25 -5.55
N ILE A 179 -7.13 -16.13 -5.93
CA ILE A 179 -8.60 -16.02 -5.97
C ILE A 179 -9.15 -16.58 -7.29
N ARG A 180 -10.27 -17.28 -7.23
CA ARG A 180 -10.97 -17.86 -8.40
C ARG A 180 -12.48 -17.57 -8.33
N PRO A 181 -13.16 -17.39 -9.48
CA PRO A 181 -12.60 -17.32 -10.83
C PRO A 181 -11.84 -15.99 -11.09
N GLN A 182 -11.14 -15.90 -12.22
CA GLN A 182 -10.22 -14.79 -12.56
C GLN A 182 -10.84 -13.40 -12.34
N GLU A 183 -12.10 -13.22 -12.70
CA GLU A 183 -12.82 -11.94 -12.59
C GLU A 183 -13.00 -11.42 -11.15
N PHE A 184 -12.85 -12.28 -10.14
CA PHE A 184 -12.92 -11.87 -8.72
C PHE A 184 -11.55 -11.61 -8.10
N ARG A 185 -10.46 -11.78 -8.84
CA ARG A 185 -9.13 -11.45 -8.31
C ARG A 185 -9.08 -9.95 -8.03
N HIS A 186 -8.51 -9.60 -6.89
CA HIS A 186 -8.34 -8.20 -6.49
C HIS A 186 -7.01 -7.66 -7.00
N ARG A 187 -7.04 -6.44 -7.56
CA ARG A 187 -5.86 -5.60 -7.58
C ARG A 187 -5.45 -5.35 -6.13
N ILE A 188 -4.16 -5.42 -5.88
CA ILE A 188 -3.58 -5.05 -4.60
C ILE A 188 -2.54 -3.97 -4.84
N ASP A 189 -2.62 -2.92 -4.02
CA ASP A 189 -1.56 -1.93 -3.90
C ASP A 189 -0.44 -2.46 -2.98
N THR A 190 0.78 -1.99 -3.18
CA THR A 190 1.92 -2.36 -2.33
C THR A 190 1.92 -1.54 -1.04
N PRO A 191 1.66 -2.14 0.14
CA PRO A 191 1.69 -1.38 1.38
C PRO A 191 3.13 -1.03 1.82
N SER A 192 3.25 0.01 2.64
CA SER A 192 4.50 0.33 3.33
C SER A 192 4.92 -0.78 4.31
N LEU A 193 6.22 -1.09 4.37
CA LEU A 193 6.80 -1.95 5.42
C LEU A 193 7.22 -1.17 6.68
N ARG A 194 7.18 0.17 6.65
CA ARG A 194 7.38 0.99 7.85
C ARG A 194 6.39 0.59 8.94
N GLY A 195 6.90 0.35 10.14
CA GLY A 195 6.10 -0.08 11.29
C GLY A 195 5.59 -1.52 11.18
N VAL A 196 6.22 -2.37 10.38
CA VAL A 196 5.80 -3.78 10.25
C VAL A 196 5.89 -4.54 11.59
N HIS A 197 6.77 -4.12 12.49
CA HIS A 197 6.99 -4.74 13.81
C HIS A 197 5.76 -4.70 14.75
N ILE A 198 4.84 -3.74 14.56
CA ILE A 198 3.60 -3.66 15.34
C ILE A 198 2.45 -4.46 14.71
N GLN A 199 2.65 -4.98 13.50
CA GLN A 199 1.61 -5.73 12.79
C GLN A 199 1.43 -7.13 13.38
N ARG A 200 0.20 -7.64 13.31
CA ARG A 200 -0.16 -9.01 13.76
C ARG A 200 -0.89 -9.85 12.72
N LEU A 201 -1.33 -9.23 11.63
CA LEU A 201 -1.95 -9.88 10.47
C LEU A 201 -1.20 -9.45 9.21
N PHE A 202 -0.90 -10.38 8.32
CA PHE A 202 -0.14 -10.12 7.10
C PHE A 202 -0.91 -10.59 5.87
N GLY A 203 -0.86 -9.78 4.81
CA GLY A 203 -1.76 -9.85 3.66
C GLY A 203 -3.09 -9.14 3.93
N SER A 204 -3.54 -8.31 2.99
CA SER A 204 -4.75 -7.47 3.14
C SER A 204 -6.02 -8.27 3.45
N GLN A 205 -6.10 -9.49 2.91
CA GLN A 205 -7.21 -10.44 3.07
C GLN A 205 -6.74 -11.79 3.62
N ARG A 206 -5.54 -11.84 4.21
CA ARG A 206 -4.97 -13.06 4.77
C ARG A 206 -4.68 -12.87 6.24
N ALA A 207 -4.89 -13.93 6.99
CA ALA A 207 -4.63 -13.94 8.42
C ALA A 207 -3.27 -14.58 8.74
N LEU A 208 -2.25 -14.32 7.91
CA LEU A 208 -0.88 -14.76 8.19
C LEU A 208 -0.38 -14.03 9.45
N ARG A 209 0.40 -14.73 10.29
CA ARG A 209 0.62 -14.30 11.69
C ARG A 209 1.97 -13.65 11.93
N SER A 210 2.91 -13.79 10.99
CA SER A 210 4.24 -13.21 11.08
C SER A 210 4.73 -12.70 9.73
N ILE A 211 5.71 -11.80 9.74
CA ILE A 211 6.34 -11.29 8.52
C ILE A 211 7.18 -12.39 7.84
N GLU A 212 7.67 -13.36 8.61
CA GLU A 212 8.33 -14.56 8.14
C GLU A 212 7.38 -15.43 7.32
N ASP A 213 6.17 -15.71 7.83
CA ASP A 213 5.16 -16.49 7.10
C ASP A 213 4.76 -15.75 5.80
N PHE A 214 4.66 -14.43 5.87
CA PHE A 214 4.36 -13.61 4.70
C PHE A 214 5.49 -13.64 3.68
N THR A 215 6.76 -13.56 4.12
CA THR A 215 7.94 -13.63 3.26
C THR A 215 8.02 -14.98 2.53
N GLU A 216 7.73 -16.08 3.21
CA GLU A 216 7.66 -17.40 2.58
C GLU A 216 6.49 -17.51 1.59
N PHE A 217 5.33 -16.97 1.95
CA PHE A 217 4.16 -16.92 1.07
C PHE A 217 4.43 -16.12 -0.21
N GLU A 218 5.03 -14.94 -0.10
CA GLU A 218 5.34 -14.09 -1.24
C GLU A 218 6.23 -14.83 -2.25
N GLN A 219 7.33 -15.42 -1.79
CA GLN A 219 8.27 -16.15 -2.64
C GLN A 219 7.70 -17.44 -3.25
N ARG A 220 6.86 -18.18 -2.52
CA ARG A 220 6.37 -19.49 -2.98
C ARG A 220 5.06 -19.41 -3.77
N ALA A 221 4.25 -18.38 -3.53
CA ALA A 221 2.91 -18.28 -4.10
C ALA A 221 2.68 -16.96 -4.83
N ALA A 222 2.80 -15.80 -4.16
CA ALA A 222 2.42 -14.53 -4.77
C ALA A 222 3.27 -14.19 -6.01
N TYR A 223 4.58 -14.44 -5.95
CA TYR A 223 5.52 -14.25 -7.06
C TYR A 223 5.19 -15.11 -8.29
N PHE A 224 4.39 -16.14 -8.14
CA PHE A 224 4.06 -17.07 -9.22
C PHE A 224 2.55 -17.14 -9.48
N ASP A 225 1.82 -16.07 -9.16
CA ASP A 225 0.37 -15.98 -9.36
C ASP A 225 -0.40 -17.17 -8.73
N GLY A 226 0.10 -17.71 -7.61
CA GLY A 226 -0.45 -18.87 -6.93
C GLY A 226 -0.25 -20.21 -7.66
N ASP A 227 0.62 -20.28 -8.68
CA ASP A 227 0.91 -21.48 -9.45
C ASP A 227 2.27 -22.11 -9.04
N PRO A 228 2.27 -23.15 -8.18
CA PRO A 228 3.51 -23.80 -7.73
C PRO A 228 4.20 -24.63 -8.82
N VAL A 229 3.48 -25.05 -9.87
CA VAL A 229 4.06 -25.81 -10.98
C VAL A 229 4.91 -24.87 -11.84
N MET A 230 4.36 -23.71 -12.18
CA MET A 230 5.09 -22.66 -12.89
C MET A 230 6.25 -22.11 -12.05
N ALA A 231 6.05 -21.96 -10.74
CA ALA A 231 7.12 -21.58 -9.81
C ALA A 231 8.33 -22.53 -9.92
N THR A 232 8.09 -23.84 -9.89
CA THR A 232 9.16 -24.84 -10.01
C THR A 232 9.86 -24.76 -11.36
N LYS A 233 9.10 -24.64 -12.46
CA LYS A 233 9.64 -24.50 -13.82
C LYS A 233 10.54 -23.27 -13.98
N LYS A 234 10.21 -22.17 -13.30
CA LYS A 234 10.92 -20.89 -13.38
C LYS A 234 12.05 -20.74 -12.38
N GLY A 235 12.31 -21.75 -11.56
CA GLY A 235 13.38 -21.73 -10.57
C GLY A 235 13.03 -20.90 -9.33
N VAL A 236 11.85 -21.15 -8.75
CA VAL A 236 11.46 -20.58 -7.44
C VAL A 236 12.57 -20.72 -6.42
N ASN A 237 12.87 -19.62 -5.73
CA ASN A 237 13.87 -19.62 -4.68
C ASN A 237 13.22 -19.95 -3.34
N ILE A 238 13.37 -21.20 -2.89
CA ILE A 238 12.87 -21.62 -1.58
C ILE A 238 13.81 -21.09 -0.50
N LEU A 239 13.38 -20.02 0.15
CA LEU A 239 14.12 -19.43 1.27
C LEU A 239 14.13 -20.36 2.49
N GLU A 240 15.31 -20.52 3.09
CA GLU A 240 15.47 -21.23 4.36
C GLU A 240 15.05 -20.30 5.52
N ARG A 241 14.21 -20.83 6.43
CA ARG A 241 13.52 -20.01 7.43
C ARG A 241 14.46 -19.49 8.52
N GLY A 242 15.34 -20.34 9.05
CA GLY A 242 16.22 -20.03 10.18
C GLY A 242 17.32 -19.01 9.89
N SER A 243 17.67 -18.84 8.61
CA SER A 243 18.68 -17.90 8.14
C SER A 243 18.06 -16.82 7.28
N GLN A 244 17.68 -17.12 6.03
CA GLN A 244 17.31 -16.09 5.07
C GLN A 244 16.04 -15.34 5.46
N VAL A 245 14.96 -16.07 5.76
CA VAL A 245 13.67 -15.44 6.14
C VAL A 245 13.81 -14.67 7.45
N HIS A 246 14.44 -15.29 8.47
CA HIS A 246 14.66 -14.63 9.75
C HIS A 246 15.52 -13.36 9.62
N PHE A 247 16.55 -13.34 8.76
CA PHE A 247 17.41 -12.18 8.60
C PHE A 247 16.66 -11.04 7.91
N MET A 248 15.89 -11.36 6.87
CA MET A 248 14.99 -10.40 6.22
C MET A 248 13.98 -9.82 7.20
N ALA A 249 13.33 -10.66 8.00
CA ALA A 249 12.37 -10.22 9.01
C ALA A 249 13.00 -9.31 10.07
N GLU A 250 14.22 -9.63 10.53
CA GLU A 250 14.92 -8.79 11.50
C GLU A 250 15.18 -7.39 10.96
N PHE A 251 15.65 -7.27 9.71
CA PHE A 251 15.81 -5.96 9.10
C PHE A 251 14.46 -5.23 8.89
N GLN A 252 13.45 -5.93 8.36
CA GLN A 252 12.12 -5.36 8.14
C GLN A 252 11.53 -4.79 9.44
N ASN A 253 11.70 -5.48 10.57
CA ASN A 253 11.24 -5.02 11.88
C ASN A 253 11.94 -3.74 12.38
N LEU A 254 13.06 -3.34 11.79
CA LEU A 254 13.71 -2.06 12.09
C LEU A 254 13.09 -0.88 11.33
N LEU A 255 12.32 -1.13 10.26
CA LEU A 255 11.74 -0.07 9.45
C LEU A 255 10.71 0.69 10.28
N ASP A 256 11.04 1.93 10.63
CA ASP A 256 10.20 2.77 11.48
C ASP A 256 9.26 3.66 10.66
N PHE A 257 8.20 4.15 11.31
CA PHE A 257 7.33 5.17 10.77
C PHE A 257 8.09 6.49 10.56
N PRO A 258 7.64 7.35 9.63
CA PRO A 258 8.20 8.69 9.53
C PRO A 258 7.96 9.47 10.85
N PRO A 259 8.86 10.41 11.20
CA PRO A 259 8.67 11.27 12.35
C PRO A 259 7.35 12.05 12.26
N ALA A 260 6.61 12.13 13.37
CA ALA A 260 5.45 13.00 13.49
C ALA A 260 5.61 13.91 14.71
N PRO A 261 6.19 15.11 14.53
CA PRO A 261 6.60 15.97 15.62
C PRO A 261 5.44 16.53 16.46
N LYS A 262 4.21 16.43 15.92
CA LYS A 262 2.97 16.87 16.57
C LYS A 262 2.29 15.78 17.39
N LEU A 263 2.78 14.53 17.38
CA LEU A 263 2.25 13.47 18.24
C LEU A 263 3.03 13.38 19.55
N GLY A 264 2.29 13.14 20.65
CA GLY A 264 2.83 12.80 21.96
C GLY A 264 3.18 11.32 22.09
N VAL A 265 3.61 10.93 23.28
CA VAL A 265 4.01 9.54 23.60
C VAL A 265 2.86 8.53 23.55
N ASP A 266 1.63 9.01 23.74
CA ASP A 266 0.39 8.25 23.60
C ASP A 266 -0.09 8.17 22.14
N GLY A 267 0.66 8.79 21.22
CA GLY A 267 0.33 8.91 19.81
C GLY A 267 -0.84 9.85 19.53
N ARG A 268 -1.27 10.68 20.47
CA ARG A 268 -2.29 11.73 20.27
C ARG A 268 -1.63 13.06 19.90
N LEU A 269 -2.39 14.02 19.39
CA LEU A 269 -1.87 15.36 19.14
C LEU A 269 -1.41 16.05 20.43
N ASP A 270 -0.17 16.53 20.41
CA ASP A 270 0.31 17.54 21.34
C ASP A 270 -0.39 18.86 21.05
N ARG A 271 -1.35 19.22 21.90
CA ARG A 271 -2.18 20.43 21.74
C ARG A 271 -1.36 21.73 21.71
N SER A 272 -0.12 21.73 22.20
CA SER A 272 0.77 22.91 22.12
C SER A 272 1.40 23.10 20.74
N LYS A 273 1.43 22.04 19.90
CA LYS A 273 2.03 22.04 18.55
C LYS A 273 1.01 21.94 17.43
N ALA A 274 -0.19 21.46 17.75
CA ALA A 274 -1.26 21.26 16.79
C ALA A 274 -2.05 22.56 16.53
N THR A 275 -2.53 22.73 15.31
CA THR A 275 -3.43 23.83 14.95
C THR A 275 -4.85 23.55 15.48
N PRO A 276 -5.71 24.57 15.64
CA PRO A 276 -7.11 24.36 16.03
C PRO A 276 -7.87 23.43 15.07
N GLU A 277 -7.56 23.47 13.77
CA GLU A 277 -8.18 22.61 12.77
C GLU A 277 -7.74 21.14 12.91
N GLU A 278 -6.46 20.90 13.18
CA GLU A 278 -5.93 19.55 13.46
C GLU A 278 -6.53 18.97 14.75
N ILE A 279 -6.64 19.77 15.81
CA ILE A 279 -7.28 19.37 17.07
C ILE A 279 -8.74 18.98 16.85
N ARG A 280 -9.49 19.81 16.11
CA ARG A 280 -10.87 19.49 15.73
C ARG A 280 -10.95 18.22 14.89
N GLY A 281 -10.00 18.02 13.99
CA GLY A 281 -9.87 16.80 13.19
C GLY A 281 -9.68 15.54 14.03
N GLU A 282 -8.81 15.59 15.05
CA GLU A 282 -8.62 14.49 15.99
C GLU A 282 -9.90 14.20 16.79
N GLU A 283 -10.58 15.24 17.29
CA GLU A 283 -11.83 15.10 18.04
C GLU A 283 -12.95 14.46 17.18
N LEU A 284 -13.02 14.83 15.89
CA LEU A 284 -13.92 14.19 14.93
C LEU A 284 -13.53 12.73 14.68
N PHE A 285 -12.23 12.45 14.49
CA PHE A 285 -11.70 11.12 14.20
C PHE A 285 -12.08 10.09 15.29
N PHE A 286 -11.94 10.46 16.55
CA PHE A 286 -12.31 9.62 17.69
C PHE A 286 -13.80 9.73 18.10
N GLY A 287 -14.52 10.71 17.57
CA GLY A 287 -15.93 10.97 17.85
C GLY A 287 -16.82 10.69 16.65
N LYS A 288 -17.39 11.76 16.08
CA LYS A 288 -18.44 11.70 15.04
C LYS A 288 -18.06 10.88 13.81
N ALA A 289 -16.80 10.94 13.38
CA ALA A 289 -16.32 10.24 12.19
C ALA A 289 -16.10 8.73 12.41
N LYS A 290 -16.04 8.27 13.68
CA LYS A 290 -15.90 6.86 14.07
C LYS A 290 -14.64 6.15 13.56
N CYS A 291 -13.68 6.86 12.97
CA CYS A 291 -12.45 6.29 12.43
C CYS A 291 -11.62 5.56 13.50
N GLY A 292 -11.59 6.12 14.72
CA GLY A 292 -10.85 5.57 15.85
C GLY A 292 -11.34 4.21 16.37
N LEU A 293 -12.51 3.73 15.94
CA LEU A 293 -13.00 2.38 16.31
C LEU A 293 -12.12 1.27 15.73
N CYS A 294 -11.60 1.48 14.52
CA CYS A 294 -10.67 0.55 13.87
C CYS A 294 -9.24 1.07 13.93
N HIS A 295 -9.04 2.39 13.99
CA HIS A 295 -7.74 3.03 13.99
C HIS A 295 -7.39 3.70 15.34
N PRO A 296 -7.25 2.94 16.45
CA PRO A 296 -6.84 3.50 17.73
C PRO A 296 -5.37 3.96 17.71
N ALA A 297 -5.07 5.04 18.45
CA ALA A 297 -3.70 5.46 18.74
C ALA A 297 -2.93 4.36 19.52
N PRO A 298 -1.59 4.28 19.45
CA PRO A 298 -0.69 5.26 18.83
C PRO A 298 -0.37 4.98 17.34
N TYR A 299 -0.64 3.78 16.84
CA TYR A 299 -0.27 3.39 15.46
C TYR A 299 -1.43 3.49 14.48
N TYR A 300 -2.62 3.84 14.97
CA TYR A 300 -3.83 4.01 14.16
C TYR A 300 -4.18 2.74 13.39
N THR A 301 -4.15 1.62 14.10
CA THR A 301 -4.63 0.31 13.66
C THR A 301 -4.94 -0.55 14.87
N ASP A 302 -6.02 -1.32 14.80
CA ASP A 302 -6.39 -2.31 15.80
C ASP A 302 -5.81 -3.70 15.51
N ASN A 303 -5.08 -3.86 14.40
CA ASN A 303 -4.58 -5.14 13.92
C ASN A 303 -5.68 -6.20 13.66
N LEU A 304 -6.91 -5.77 13.37
CA LEU A 304 -8.03 -6.64 13.03
C LEU A 304 -8.39 -6.54 11.53
N MET A 305 -9.39 -7.32 11.13
CA MET A 305 -10.02 -7.24 9.81
C MET A 305 -11.46 -6.78 9.95
N HIS A 306 -11.89 -5.89 9.06
CA HIS A 306 -13.25 -5.37 9.02
C HIS A 306 -13.83 -5.51 7.62
N ASN A 307 -15.09 -5.89 7.52
CA ASN A 307 -15.82 -5.90 6.25
C ASN A 307 -16.60 -4.59 6.12
N LEU A 308 -16.19 -3.75 5.18
CA LEU A 308 -16.86 -2.49 4.86
C LEU A 308 -18.23 -2.69 4.20
N ARG A 309 -18.48 -3.88 3.65
CA ARG A 309 -19.70 -4.31 2.95
C ARG A 309 -20.13 -3.31 1.87
N THR A 310 -19.20 -2.88 1.01
CA THR A 310 -19.42 -1.85 -0.02
C THR A 310 -20.40 -2.31 -1.10
N GLU A 311 -20.55 -3.61 -1.30
CA GLU A 311 -21.50 -4.22 -2.23
C GLU A 311 -22.96 -3.85 -1.95
N ARG A 312 -23.29 -3.31 -0.77
CA ARG A 312 -24.63 -2.79 -0.48
C ARG A 312 -24.99 -1.54 -1.29
N PHE A 313 -24.00 -0.80 -1.80
CA PHE A 313 -24.19 0.47 -2.50
C PHE A 313 -24.34 0.34 -4.03
N TYR A 314 -24.06 -0.83 -4.61
CA TYR A 314 -24.11 -1.02 -6.05
C TYR A 314 -24.58 -2.42 -6.43
N LYS A 315 -25.11 -2.55 -7.65
CA LYS A 315 -25.37 -3.86 -8.25
C LYS A 315 -24.06 -4.43 -8.82
N PRO A 316 -23.80 -5.75 -8.70
CA PRO A 316 -22.62 -6.35 -9.30
C PRO A 316 -22.49 -6.02 -10.78
N ARG A 317 -21.27 -5.70 -11.23
CA ARG A 317 -20.99 -5.36 -12.63
C ARG A 317 -19.55 -5.65 -13.01
N MET A 318 -19.34 -5.96 -14.29
CA MET A 318 -18.02 -6.13 -14.87
C MET A 318 -17.38 -4.77 -15.18
N ILE A 319 -16.16 -4.55 -14.72
CA ILE A 319 -15.37 -3.33 -14.96
C ILE A 319 -13.97 -3.77 -15.40
N ASN A 320 -13.66 -3.57 -16.68
CA ASN A 320 -12.38 -3.96 -17.30
C ASN A 320 -11.92 -5.39 -16.94
N GLY A 321 -12.83 -6.35 -17.01
CA GLY A 321 -12.57 -7.76 -16.70
C GLY A 321 -12.62 -8.15 -15.22
N ARG A 322 -12.75 -7.17 -14.30
CA ARG A 322 -13.02 -7.41 -12.88
C ARG A 322 -14.52 -7.38 -12.59
N MET A 323 -15.04 -8.40 -11.92
CA MET A 323 -16.39 -8.41 -11.35
C MET A 323 -16.42 -7.60 -10.06
N ALA A 324 -16.94 -6.37 -10.09
CA ALA A 324 -17.18 -5.57 -8.90
C ALA A 324 -18.34 -6.18 -8.08
N ALA A 325 -18.00 -6.85 -6.97
CA ALA A 325 -18.94 -7.54 -6.08
C ALA A 325 -18.56 -7.27 -4.62
N ALA A 326 -18.74 -8.27 -3.74
CA ALA A 326 -18.33 -8.19 -2.34
C ALA A 326 -16.82 -8.42 -2.19
N ASP A 327 -16.14 -7.50 -1.52
CA ASP A 327 -14.70 -7.61 -1.25
C ASP A 327 -14.42 -8.46 0.02
N GLY A 328 -15.35 -8.53 0.97
CA GLY A 328 -15.14 -9.22 2.25
C GLY A 328 -14.27 -8.42 3.24
N PRO A 329 -13.79 -9.06 4.32
CA PRO A 329 -12.98 -8.41 5.33
C PRO A 329 -11.61 -7.99 4.79
N ILE A 330 -11.21 -6.76 5.09
CA ILE A 330 -9.86 -6.22 4.83
C ILE A 330 -9.22 -5.86 6.17
N LYS A 331 -7.92 -6.14 6.29
CA LYS A 331 -7.14 -5.70 7.45
C LYS A 331 -7.14 -4.18 7.59
N THR A 332 -7.20 -3.69 8.82
CA THR A 332 -6.93 -2.29 9.15
C THR A 332 -5.47 -1.93 8.92
N PHE A 333 -5.18 -1.10 7.91
CA PHE A 333 -3.84 -0.57 7.68
C PHE A 333 -3.51 0.55 8.69
N PRO A 334 -2.26 0.65 9.17
CA PRO A 334 -1.82 1.78 10.00
C PRO A 334 -1.96 3.11 9.26
N LEU A 335 -2.32 4.17 9.98
CA LEU A 335 -2.39 5.54 9.41
C LEU A 335 -1.16 6.40 9.73
N ARG A 336 -0.19 5.88 10.49
CA ARG A 336 1.09 6.57 10.74
C ARG A 336 1.83 6.80 9.42
N GLY A 337 2.10 8.07 9.10
CA GLY A 337 2.72 8.48 7.85
C GLY A 337 1.81 8.35 6.62
N LEU A 338 0.48 8.29 6.79
CA LEU A 338 -0.50 8.07 5.71
C LEU A 338 -0.25 8.96 4.49
N LYS A 339 0.06 10.25 4.69
CA LYS A 339 0.31 11.18 3.58
C LYS A 339 1.46 10.74 2.66
N ASP A 340 2.40 9.94 3.14
CA ASP A 340 3.57 9.55 2.35
C ASP A 340 3.27 8.39 1.37
N SER A 341 2.12 7.72 1.49
CA SER A 341 1.76 6.52 0.70
C SER A 341 0.41 6.60 -0.02
N PRO A 342 0.18 7.58 -0.92
CA PRO A 342 -0.93 7.49 -1.87
C PRO A 342 -0.65 6.43 -2.96
N PRO A 343 -1.67 5.88 -3.64
CA PRO A 343 -3.10 6.02 -3.36
C PRO A 343 -3.53 5.19 -2.13
N TYR A 344 -4.81 5.21 -1.79
CA TYR A 344 -5.35 4.66 -0.56
C TYR A 344 -6.35 3.53 -0.80
N LEU A 345 -6.61 2.76 0.27
CA LEU A 345 -7.30 1.47 0.31
C LEU A 345 -6.47 0.32 -0.27
N HIS A 346 -6.91 -0.92 -0.05
CA HIS A 346 -6.15 -2.13 -0.39
C HIS A 346 -5.85 -2.32 -1.88
N ASP A 347 -6.61 -1.66 -2.76
CA ASP A 347 -6.50 -1.75 -4.21
C ASP A 347 -6.11 -0.42 -4.88
N GLY A 348 -5.85 0.63 -4.08
CA GLY A 348 -5.45 1.94 -4.57
C GLY A 348 -6.56 2.75 -5.25
N ARG A 349 -7.84 2.40 -5.08
CA ARG A 349 -8.96 3.11 -5.74
C ARG A 349 -9.15 4.56 -5.29
N LEU A 350 -8.66 4.92 -4.09
CA LEU A 350 -8.86 6.24 -3.49
C LEU A 350 -7.60 7.10 -3.71
N LEU A 351 -7.64 8.02 -4.67
CA LEU A 351 -6.43 8.75 -5.11
C LEU A 351 -5.92 9.79 -4.12
N THR A 352 -6.78 10.31 -3.24
CA THR A 352 -6.46 11.37 -2.27
C THR A 352 -7.00 11.07 -0.88
N ILE A 353 -6.48 11.76 0.13
CA ILE A 353 -7.00 11.67 1.51
C ILE A 353 -8.45 12.20 1.54
N GLU A 354 -8.76 13.21 0.75
CA GLU A 354 -10.10 13.73 0.56
C GLU A 354 -11.06 12.69 -0.03
N ASP A 355 -10.65 11.95 -1.09
CA ASP A 355 -11.45 10.83 -1.61
C ASP A 355 -11.69 9.76 -0.54
N THR A 356 -10.68 9.52 0.31
CA THR A 356 -10.77 8.58 1.42
C THR A 356 -11.81 9.03 2.45
N VAL A 357 -11.78 10.30 2.83
CA VAL A 357 -12.74 10.86 3.78
C VAL A 357 -14.16 10.84 3.22
N GLU A 358 -14.37 11.17 1.94
CA GLU A 358 -15.69 11.07 1.31
C GLU A 358 -16.20 9.63 1.25
N PHE A 359 -15.33 8.69 0.85
CA PHE A 359 -15.66 7.28 0.78
C PHE A 359 -16.13 6.77 2.14
N PHE A 360 -15.36 7.01 3.20
CA PHE A 360 -15.73 6.57 4.55
C PHE A 360 -16.92 7.35 5.12
N ASN A 361 -17.13 8.61 4.73
CA ASN A 361 -18.31 9.35 5.14
C ASN A 361 -19.61 8.69 4.62
N LEU A 362 -19.62 8.22 3.37
CA LEU A 362 -20.73 7.46 2.80
C LEU A 362 -20.83 6.06 3.40
N VAL A 363 -19.72 5.32 3.45
CA VAL A 363 -19.71 3.93 3.94
C VAL A 363 -20.13 3.85 5.40
N LEU A 364 -19.66 4.74 6.27
CA LEU A 364 -19.99 4.73 7.70
C LEU A 364 -21.28 5.51 8.03
N GLY A 365 -21.87 6.22 7.06
CA GLY A 365 -23.08 7.02 7.26
C GLY A 365 -22.91 8.13 8.29
N THR A 366 -21.72 8.76 8.34
CA THR A 366 -21.36 9.70 9.42
C THR A 366 -21.91 11.11 9.22
N ASN A 367 -22.40 11.44 8.03
CA ASN A 367 -23.01 12.74 7.71
C ASN A 367 -22.11 13.93 8.15
N LEU A 368 -20.84 13.85 7.78
CA LEU A 368 -19.87 14.91 8.01
C LEU A 368 -20.12 16.09 7.06
N THR A 369 -20.06 17.30 7.61
CA THR A 369 -20.07 18.56 6.88
C THR A 369 -18.75 18.80 6.16
N GLU A 370 -18.71 19.76 5.22
CA GLU A 370 -17.47 20.13 4.53
C GLU A 370 -16.39 20.61 5.51
N GLU A 371 -16.76 21.39 6.53
CA GLU A 371 -15.85 21.86 7.57
C GLU A 371 -15.26 20.70 8.38
N GLU A 372 -16.09 19.71 8.73
CA GLU A 372 -15.65 18.54 9.48
C GLU A 372 -14.72 17.65 8.65
N LYS A 373 -15.02 17.47 7.35
CA LYS A 373 -14.16 16.72 6.43
C LYS A 373 -12.80 17.41 6.27
N ARG A 374 -12.77 18.73 6.09
CA ARG A 374 -11.51 19.49 6.01
C ARG A 374 -10.66 19.34 7.28
N ALA A 375 -11.28 19.46 8.45
CA ALA A 375 -10.59 19.26 9.73
C ALA A 375 -10.04 17.83 9.87
N LEU A 376 -10.83 16.82 9.50
CA LEU A 376 -10.39 15.41 9.53
C LEU A 376 -9.18 15.18 8.61
N VAL A 377 -9.20 15.73 7.40
CA VAL A 377 -8.06 15.66 6.46
C VAL A 377 -6.82 16.36 7.04
N ALA A 378 -6.98 17.51 7.69
CA ALA A 378 -5.87 18.21 8.34
C ALA A 378 -5.19 17.34 9.40
N PHE A 379 -5.98 16.64 10.23
CA PHE A 379 -5.46 15.68 11.19
C PHE A 379 -4.76 14.49 10.53
N LEU A 380 -5.36 13.87 9.51
CA LEU A 380 -4.77 12.73 8.80
C LEU A 380 -3.41 13.04 8.16
N ARG A 381 -3.14 14.30 7.79
CA ARG A 381 -1.85 14.74 7.22
C ARG A 381 -0.72 14.88 8.24
N VAL A 382 -1.03 14.90 9.52
CA VAL A 382 -0.04 15.02 10.61
C VAL A 382 0.21 13.71 11.35
N LEU A 383 -0.55 12.66 11.01
CA LEU A 383 -0.24 11.26 11.33
C LEU A 383 0.99 10.79 10.56
#